data_AF-A0A6I9MZ16-F1
#
_entry.id   AF-A0A6I9MZ16-F1
#
_cell.length_a   1.000
_cell.length_b   1.000
_cell.length_c   1.000
_cell.angle_alpha   90.00
_cell.angle_beta   90.00
_cell.angle_gamma   90.00
#
_symmetry.space_group_name_H-M   'P 1'
#
loop_
_entity.id
_entity.type
_entity.pdbx_description
1 polymer ?
#
loop_
_entity_poly.entity_id
_entity_poly.type
_entity_poly.pdbx_seq_one_letter_code
_entity_poly.pdbx_strand_id
1 'polypeptide(L)'
;MDNLSDALEKLKLASKDSATDSVDSCLDCLLKALANNHTEASVKIQEMGVLTLLPTLLSPQSSCTPKVANLIAELAKNEFMRGPCVEAGLIPPLIQLLTSSDQEVLLQTGRALGNICYDSRK
;
A
#
# COMPACT_ATOMS: atom_id res chain seq x y z
N MET A 1 7.39 3.30 -21.36
CA MET A 1 6.50 2.34 -20.69
C MET A 1 6.92 2.20 -19.22
N ASP A 2 7.40 3.30 -18.60
CA ASP A 2 8.36 3.21 -17.48
C ASP A 2 7.94 3.99 -16.21
N ASN A 3 6.78 4.64 -16.22
CA ASN A 3 6.35 5.47 -15.10
C ASN A 3 6.13 4.66 -13.79
N LEU A 4 5.72 3.40 -13.91
CA LEU A 4 5.54 2.52 -12.75
C LEU A 4 6.87 2.09 -12.13
N SER A 5 7.86 1.69 -12.94
CA SER A 5 9.18 1.29 -12.43
C SER A 5 9.87 2.48 -11.74
N ASP A 6 9.84 3.65 -12.37
CA ASP A 6 10.44 4.87 -11.84
C ASP A 6 9.79 5.28 -10.51
N ALA A 7 8.45 5.18 -10.41
CA ALA A 7 7.73 5.46 -9.17
C ALA A 7 8.11 4.47 -8.05
N LEU A 8 8.29 3.20 -8.38
CA LEU A 8 8.69 2.16 -7.41
C LEU A 8 10.13 2.38 -6.92
N GLU A 9 11.05 2.74 -7.82
CA GLU A 9 12.43 3.09 -7.43
C GLU A 9 12.48 4.34 -6.56
N LYS A 10 11.75 5.40 -6.95
CA LYS A 10 11.66 6.64 -6.17
C LYS A 10 11.08 6.40 -4.79
N LEU A 11 10.03 5.58 -4.66
CA LEU A 11 9.45 5.23 -3.37
C LEU A 11 10.47 4.49 -2.48
N LYS A 12 11.27 3.60 -3.06
CA LYS A 12 12.33 2.87 -2.35
C LYS A 12 13.43 3.81 -1.84
N LEU A 13 13.82 4.80 -2.64
CA LEU A 13 14.77 5.84 -2.25
C LEU A 13 14.17 6.79 -1.19
N ALA A 14 12.93 7.23 -1.37
CA ALA A 14 12.25 8.14 -0.46
C ALA A 14 11.91 7.50 0.90
N SER A 15 11.88 6.17 1.02
CA SER A 15 11.81 5.51 2.33
C SER A 15 13.06 5.74 3.20
N LYS A 16 14.18 6.21 2.61
CA LYS A 16 15.45 6.48 3.29
C LYS A 16 15.69 7.97 3.56
N ASP A 17 15.11 8.85 2.75
CA ASP A 17 15.26 10.30 2.83
C ASP A 17 13.92 10.97 3.13
N SER A 18 13.87 11.90 4.07
CA SER A 18 12.65 12.54 4.63
C SER A 18 11.85 13.44 3.67
N ALA A 19 11.90 13.21 2.35
CA ALA A 19 11.22 14.01 1.33
C ALA A 19 9.78 13.51 1.08
N THR A 20 8.83 14.09 1.82
CA THR A 20 7.40 13.73 1.81
C THR A 20 6.71 13.93 0.45
N ASP A 21 7.06 14.98 -0.29
CA ASP A 21 6.40 15.32 -1.57
C ASP A 21 6.68 14.28 -2.67
N SER A 22 7.85 13.63 -2.60
CA SER A 22 8.24 12.57 -3.54
C SER A 22 7.39 11.31 -3.34
N VAL A 23 7.15 10.93 -2.07
CA VAL A 23 6.37 9.73 -1.71
C VAL A 23 4.95 9.82 -2.23
N ASP A 24 4.30 10.97 -2.03
CA ASP A 24 2.88 11.15 -2.37
C ASP A 24 2.63 11.00 -3.88
N SER A 25 3.50 11.59 -4.70
CA SER A 25 3.45 11.45 -6.16
C SER A 25 3.70 10.00 -6.63
N CYS A 26 4.57 9.26 -5.92
CA CYS A 26 4.82 7.86 -6.22
C CYS A 26 3.58 7.02 -5.92
N LEU A 27 2.96 7.20 -4.75
CA LEU A 27 1.72 6.51 -4.37
C LEU A 27 0.59 6.75 -5.39
N ASP A 28 0.43 7.99 -5.87
CA ASP A 28 -0.55 8.31 -6.91
C ASP A 28 -0.27 7.57 -8.23
N CYS A 29 1.00 7.42 -8.60
CA CYS A 29 1.39 6.64 -9.78
C CYS A 29 1.07 5.14 -9.61
N LEU A 30 1.33 4.57 -8.42
CA LEU A 30 1.01 3.18 -8.13
C LEU A 30 -0.51 2.92 -8.17
N LEU A 31 -1.29 3.79 -7.55
CA LEU A 31 -2.75 3.69 -7.57
C LEU A 31 -3.31 3.80 -8.98
N LYS A 32 -2.79 4.72 -9.80
CA LYS A 32 -3.16 4.82 -11.23
C LYS A 32 -2.78 3.56 -12.00
N ALA A 33 -1.63 2.96 -11.73
CA ALA A 33 -1.22 1.71 -12.38
C ALA A 33 -2.15 0.56 -12.00
N LEU A 34 -2.52 0.43 -10.72
CA LEU A 34 -3.48 -0.56 -10.25
C LEU A 34 -4.88 -0.36 -10.85
N ALA A 35 -5.31 0.89 -11.07
CA ALA A 35 -6.57 1.19 -11.74
C ALA A 35 -6.56 0.81 -13.23
N ASN A 36 -5.42 0.94 -13.91
CA ASN A 36 -5.29 0.63 -15.34
C ASN A 36 -5.12 -0.87 -15.64
N ASN A 37 -4.23 -1.54 -14.92
CA ASN A 37 -4.01 -2.98 -15.07
C ASN A 37 -3.66 -3.63 -13.73
N HIS A 38 -4.71 -3.94 -12.98
CA HIS A 38 -4.63 -4.32 -11.57
C HIS A 38 -3.70 -5.51 -11.30
N THR A 39 -3.79 -6.57 -12.11
CA THR A 39 -2.98 -7.79 -11.95
C THR A 39 -1.51 -7.52 -12.25
N GLU A 40 -1.20 -6.95 -13.42
CA GLU A 40 0.19 -6.70 -13.86
C GLU A 40 0.91 -5.74 -12.91
N ALA A 41 0.23 -4.66 -12.52
CA ALA A 41 0.78 -3.69 -11.57
C ALA A 41 1.05 -4.33 -10.20
N SER A 42 0.15 -5.20 -9.72
CA SER A 42 0.34 -5.90 -8.45
C SER A 42 1.55 -6.84 -8.46
N VAL A 43 1.73 -7.60 -9.55
CA VAL A 43 2.92 -8.46 -9.74
C VAL A 43 4.19 -7.62 -9.69
N LYS A 44 4.23 -6.52 -10.44
CA LYS A 44 5.42 -5.66 -10.49
C LYS A 44 5.74 -5.01 -9.13
N ILE A 45 4.71 -4.56 -8.40
CA ILE A 45 4.86 -4.00 -7.05
C ILE A 45 5.43 -5.05 -6.09
N GLN A 46 4.97 -6.30 -6.20
CA GLN A 46 5.47 -7.42 -5.41
C GLN A 46 6.92 -7.74 -5.74
N GLU A 47 7.26 -7.89 -7.03
CA GLU A 47 8.62 -8.22 -7.51
C GLU A 47 9.67 -7.18 -7.10
N MET A 48 9.29 -5.90 -7.06
CA MET A 48 10.20 -4.82 -6.63
C MET A 48 10.39 -4.74 -5.10
N GLY A 49 9.65 -5.55 -4.34
CA GLY A 49 9.76 -5.67 -2.88
C GLY A 49 9.19 -4.48 -2.11
N VAL A 50 8.32 -3.68 -2.74
CA VAL A 50 7.80 -2.43 -2.15
C VAL A 50 6.89 -2.67 -0.95
N LEU A 51 6.23 -3.83 -0.89
CA LEU A 51 5.40 -4.24 0.26
C LEU A 51 6.13 -4.12 1.60
N THR A 52 7.43 -4.44 1.65
CA THR A 52 8.24 -4.39 2.87
C THR A 52 8.49 -2.97 3.40
N LEU A 53 8.27 -1.94 2.55
CA LEU A 53 8.42 -0.54 2.89
C LEU A 53 7.11 0.08 3.38
N LEU A 54 5.97 -0.45 2.96
CA LEU A 54 4.67 0.12 3.33
C LEU A 54 4.42 0.18 4.86
N PRO A 55 4.88 -0.78 5.70
CA PRO A 55 4.74 -0.65 7.15
C PRO A 55 5.39 0.61 7.72
N THR A 56 6.52 1.05 7.18
CA THR A 56 7.22 2.25 7.68
C THR A 56 6.53 3.54 7.26
N LEU A 57 5.73 3.49 6.19
CA LEU A 57 4.93 4.61 5.69
C LEU A 57 3.55 4.71 6.37
N LEU A 58 3.08 3.65 7.03
CA LEU A 58 1.85 3.62 7.84
C LEU A 58 2.09 4.26 9.21
N SER A 59 2.25 5.58 9.25
CA SER A 59 2.40 6.34 10.50
C SER A 59 1.12 7.12 10.83
N PRO A 60 0.56 7.05 12.04
CA PRO A 60 -0.67 7.77 12.40
C PRO A 60 -0.65 9.28 12.12
N GLN A 61 0.54 9.89 12.11
CA GLN A 61 0.73 11.33 11.90
C GLN A 61 1.13 11.71 10.47
N SER A 62 1.28 10.74 9.57
CA SER A 62 1.68 10.99 8.18
C SER A 62 0.46 11.32 7.33
N SER A 63 0.55 12.39 6.54
CA SER A 63 -0.45 12.76 5.54
C SER A 63 -0.62 11.71 4.44
N CYS A 64 0.40 10.87 4.22
CA CYS A 64 0.37 9.83 3.21
C CYS A 64 -0.35 8.55 3.68
N THR A 65 -0.57 8.39 4.99
CA THR A 65 -1.17 7.18 5.58
C THR A 65 -2.48 6.72 4.95
N PRO A 66 -3.49 7.58 4.72
CA PRO A 66 -4.70 7.15 4.03
C PRO A 66 -4.42 6.62 2.61
N LYS A 67 -3.49 7.24 1.87
CA LYS A 67 -3.08 6.77 0.54
C LYS A 67 -2.34 5.44 0.60
N VAL A 68 -1.45 5.25 1.57
CA VAL A 68 -0.72 3.98 1.77
C VAL A 68 -1.71 2.87 2.12
N ALA A 69 -2.66 3.12 3.03
CA ALA A 69 -3.71 2.18 3.37
C ALA A 69 -4.59 1.84 2.16
N ASN A 70 -4.93 2.84 1.32
CA ASN A 70 -5.67 2.61 0.08
C ASN A 70 -4.88 1.72 -0.90
N LEU A 71 -3.59 1.99 -1.07
CA LEU A 71 -2.71 1.16 -1.92
C LEU A 71 -2.73 -0.30 -1.47
N ILE A 72 -2.62 -0.55 -0.16
CA ILE A 72 -2.68 -1.90 0.41
C ILE A 72 -4.06 -2.53 0.16
N ALA A 73 -5.15 -1.77 0.34
CA ALA A 73 -6.49 -2.25 0.07
C ALA A 73 -6.68 -2.65 -1.40
N GLU A 74 -6.15 -1.87 -2.34
CA GLU A 74 -6.19 -2.19 -3.76
C GLU A 74 -5.35 -3.44 -4.06
N LEU A 75 -4.14 -3.57 -3.51
CA LEU A 75 -3.31 -4.76 -3.70
C LEU A 75 -4.02 -6.03 -3.17
N ALA A 76 -4.56 -5.98 -1.95
CA ALA A 76 -5.18 -7.12 -1.28
C ALA A 76 -6.50 -7.61 -1.92
N LYS A 77 -7.09 -6.85 -2.85
CA LYS A 77 -8.19 -7.35 -3.69
C LYS A 77 -7.73 -8.56 -4.52
N ASN A 78 -6.47 -8.58 -4.95
CA ASN A 78 -5.87 -9.73 -5.61
C ASN A 78 -5.55 -10.82 -4.58
N GLU A 79 -6.11 -12.01 -4.76
CA GLU A 79 -5.94 -13.11 -3.81
C GLU A 79 -4.47 -13.48 -3.58
N PHE A 80 -3.67 -13.53 -4.65
CA PHE A 80 -2.24 -13.84 -4.57
C PHE A 80 -1.43 -12.78 -3.81
N MET A 81 -1.96 -11.57 -3.61
CA MET A 81 -1.30 -10.51 -2.86
C MET A 81 -1.58 -10.57 -1.35
N ARG A 82 -2.62 -11.29 -0.91
CA ARG A 82 -3.01 -11.33 0.51
C ARG A 82 -1.93 -11.98 1.38
N GLY A 83 -1.38 -13.12 0.95
CA GLY A 83 -0.26 -13.77 1.62
C GLY A 83 0.97 -12.84 1.75
N PRO A 84 1.46 -12.26 0.63
CA PRO A 84 2.53 -11.27 0.65
C PRO A 84 2.26 -10.05 1.56
N CYS A 85 1.01 -9.56 1.63
CA CYS A 85 0.63 -8.49 2.54
C CYS A 85 0.78 -8.89 4.03
N VAL A 86 0.45 -10.13 4.36
CA VAL A 86 0.65 -10.70 5.71
C VAL A 86 2.14 -10.83 6.01
N GLU A 87 2.90 -11.43 5.09
CA GLU A 87 4.34 -11.66 5.22
C GLU A 87 5.14 -10.37 5.35
N ALA A 88 4.70 -9.29 4.68
CA ALA A 88 5.28 -7.96 4.80
C ALA A 88 4.97 -7.26 6.14
N GLY A 89 4.17 -7.86 7.02
CA GLY A 89 3.88 -7.30 8.33
C GLY A 89 2.93 -6.10 8.32
N LEU A 90 2.00 -6.04 7.35
CA LEU A 90 1.08 -4.90 7.21
C LEU A 90 -0.04 -4.89 8.26
N ILE A 91 -0.39 -6.05 8.83
CA ILE A 91 -1.53 -6.18 9.74
C ILE A 91 -1.36 -5.35 11.02
N PRO A 92 -0.24 -5.44 11.79
CA PRO A 92 -0.14 -4.72 13.05
C PRO A 92 -0.23 -3.18 12.91
N PRO A 93 0.46 -2.52 11.94
CA PRO A 93 0.28 -1.08 11.71
C PRO A 93 -1.15 -0.72 11.30
N LEU A 94 -1.79 -1.53 10.45
CA LEU A 94 -3.19 -1.28 10.07
C LEU A 94 -4.13 -1.38 11.29
N ILE A 95 -3.93 -2.34 12.19
CA ILE A 95 -4.73 -2.43 13.42
C ILE A 95 -4.53 -1.17 14.30
N GLN A 96 -3.31 -0.64 14.39
CA GLN A 96 -3.06 0.60 15.14
C GLN A 96 -3.79 1.80 14.54
N LEU A 97 -3.95 1.86 13.21
CA LEU A 97 -4.67 2.95 12.55
C LEU A 97 -6.20 2.92 12.77
N LEU A 98 -6.76 1.80 13.24
CA LEU A 98 -8.19 1.71 13.57
C LEU A 98 -8.60 2.58 14.77
N THR A 99 -7.65 3.15 15.51
CA THR A 99 -7.94 4.13 16.58
C THR A 99 -7.83 5.58 16.12
N SER A 100 -7.63 5.82 14.81
CA SER A 100 -7.55 7.17 14.25
C SER A 100 -8.88 7.91 14.37
N SER A 101 -8.83 9.24 14.52
CA SER A 101 -10.00 10.12 14.40
C SER A 101 -10.29 10.52 12.94
N ASP A 102 -9.36 10.23 12.02
CA ASP A 102 -9.51 10.53 10.59
C ASP A 102 -10.35 9.44 9.90
N GLN A 103 -11.49 9.87 9.35
CA GLN A 103 -12.43 8.96 8.68
C GLN A 103 -11.86 8.30 7.43
N GLU A 104 -11.02 9.00 6.67
CA GLU A 104 -10.41 8.44 5.47
C GLU A 104 -9.37 7.37 5.85
N VAL A 105 -8.58 7.63 6.89
CA VAL A 105 -7.66 6.61 7.44
C VAL A 105 -8.43 5.37 7.89
N LEU A 106 -9.52 5.54 8.64
CA LEU A 106 -10.35 4.41 9.10
C LEU A 106 -10.96 3.63 7.93
N LEU A 107 -11.51 4.33 6.93
CA LEU A 107 -12.10 3.72 5.73
C LEU A 107 -11.07 2.85 5.00
N GLN A 108 -9.91 3.42 4.67
CA GLN A 108 -8.91 2.71 3.89
C GLN A 108 -8.26 1.57 4.68
N THR A 109 -8.06 1.77 5.98
CA THR A 109 -7.55 0.73 6.89
C THR A 109 -8.54 -0.43 7.00
N GLY A 110 -9.83 -0.15 7.17
CA GLY A 110 -10.87 -1.17 7.24
C GLY A 110 -10.98 -1.96 5.94
N ARG A 111 -10.92 -1.29 4.78
CA ARG A 111 -10.87 -1.94 3.46
C ARG A 111 -9.65 -2.83 3.32
N ALA A 112 -8.47 -2.34 3.71
CA ALA A 112 -7.22 -3.11 3.63
C ALA A 112 -7.30 -4.39 4.47
N LEU A 113 -7.68 -4.28 5.74
CA LEU A 113 -7.83 -5.43 6.62
C LEU A 113 -8.90 -6.41 6.12
N GLY A 114 -10.06 -5.89 5.69
CA GLY A 114 -11.14 -6.70 5.14
C GLY A 114 -10.70 -7.53 3.93
N ASN A 115 -9.94 -6.92 3.01
CA ASN A 115 -9.42 -7.61 1.83
C ASN A 115 -8.30 -8.61 2.17
N ILE A 116 -7.38 -8.25 3.09
CA ILE A 116 -6.28 -9.14 3.50
C ILE A 116 -6.83 -10.40 4.19
N CYS A 117 -7.79 -10.23 5.11
CA CYS A 117 -8.37 -11.31 5.90
C CYS A 117 -9.45 -12.10 5.16
N TYR A 118 -9.83 -11.70 3.95
CA TYR A 118 -10.84 -12.41 3.17
C TYR A 118 -10.31 -13.79 2.74
N ASP A 119 -10.89 -14.84 3.31
CA ASP A 119 -10.66 -16.22 2.87
C ASP A 119 -11.69 -16.58 1.77
N SER A 120 -11.22 -16.79 0.54
CA SER A 120 -12.05 -17.17 -0.60
C SER A 120 -12.47 -18.64 -0.57
N ARG A 121 -11.93 -19.46 0.37
CA ARG A 121 -12.17 -20.90 0.41
C ARG A 121 -13.61 -21.21 0.85
N LYS A 122 -14.41 -21.70 -0.11
CA LYS A 122 -15.63 -22.46 0.12
C LYS A 122 -15.35 -23.95 -0.07
#